data_AF-A0A1Y1Q511-F1
#
_entry.id   AF-A0A1Y1Q511-F1
#
_cell.length_a   1.000
_cell.length_b   1.000
_cell.length_c   1.000
_cell.angle_alpha   90.00
_cell.angle_beta   90.00
_cell.angle_gamma   90.00
#
_symmetry.space_group_name_H-M   'P 1'
#
loop_
_entity.id
_entity.type
_entity.pdbx_description
1 polymer ?
#
loop_
_entity_poly.entity_id
_entity_poly.type
_entity_poly.pdbx_seq_one_letter_code
_entity_poly.pdbx_strand_id
1 'polypeptide(L)'
;MRKHTDEQFTEAEFHWNLIRLYKDLAAVKGEPLTPVEKLRLRGLLCGYSPAEMADKLHKNIKGMEVDLSKTIYRYVKVLVNKSSDKVINWRNIQVWLEQSGYKIPSSLPSQLQVNARVNYHVENNVWVNSHVDAQIKVTKASYNRGNITLEFGVRVVVPLPKLSLTDGEEDK
;
A
#
# COMPACT_ATOMS: atom_id res chain seq x y z
N MET A 1 25.91 5.78 -21.18
CA MET A 1 24.96 4.80 -20.60
C MET A 1 24.04 5.54 -19.64
N ARG A 2 22.71 5.50 -19.84
CA ARG A 2 21.74 6.06 -18.87
C ARG A 2 20.71 4.98 -18.53
N LYS A 3 20.93 4.29 -17.40
CA LYS A 3 19.97 3.38 -16.76
C LYS A 3 19.42 4.08 -15.51
N HIS A 4 18.47 5.01 -15.68
CA HIS A 4 17.72 5.60 -14.55
C HIS A 4 16.23 5.78 -14.92
N THR A 5 15.68 4.87 -15.73
CA THR A 5 14.26 4.91 -16.09
C THR A 5 13.36 4.16 -15.11
N ASP A 6 13.89 3.36 -14.18
CA ASP A 6 13.03 2.60 -13.25
C ASP A 6 12.64 3.38 -11.99
N GLU A 7 13.36 4.45 -11.67
CA GLU A 7 13.21 5.26 -10.44
C GLU A 7 12.32 6.49 -10.60
N GLN A 8 11.74 6.74 -11.78
CA GLN A 8 10.82 7.87 -11.96
C GLN A 8 9.37 7.46 -11.65
N PHE A 9 8.61 8.42 -11.12
CA PHE A 9 7.20 8.26 -10.77
C PHE A 9 6.94 7.20 -9.68
N THR A 10 7.88 7.02 -8.75
CA THR A 10 7.76 6.07 -7.62
C THR A 10 6.64 6.44 -6.67
N GLU A 11 6.18 7.69 -6.68
CA GLU A 11 5.08 8.17 -5.85
C GLU A 11 3.77 7.41 -6.10
N ALA A 12 3.62 6.79 -7.29
CA ALA A 12 2.47 5.97 -7.63
C ALA A 12 2.31 4.77 -6.68
N GLU A 13 3.41 4.23 -6.14
CA GLU A 13 3.39 3.06 -5.24
C GLU A 13 2.67 3.33 -3.93
N PHE A 14 2.62 4.59 -3.48
CA PHE A 14 1.96 4.96 -2.22
C PHE A 14 0.44 5.09 -2.36
N HIS A 15 -0.05 5.36 -3.57
CA HIS A 15 -1.46 5.63 -3.81
C HIS A 15 -2.18 4.52 -4.57
N TRP A 16 -1.43 3.64 -5.22
CA TRP A 16 -1.97 2.62 -6.12
C TRP A 16 -1.36 1.25 -5.84
N ASN A 17 -2.19 0.21 -5.90
CA ASN A 17 -1.71 -1.16 -5.78
C ASN A 17 -1.05 -1.60 -7.10
N LEU A 18 0.21 -1.20 -7.31
CA LEU A 18 0.95 -1.48 -8.54
C LEU A 18 1.16 -2.98 -8.77
N ILE A 19 1.32 -3.76 -7.70
CA ILE A 19 1.48 -5.22 -7.78
C ILE A 19 0.27 -5.83 -8.48
N ARG A 20 -0.94 -5.47 -8.01
CA ARG A 20 -2.19 -5.95 -8.60
C ARG A 20 -2.39 -5.39 -10.00
N LEU A 21 -2.16 -4.09 -10.22
CA LEU A 21 -2.29 -3.47 -11.54
C LEU A 21 -1.37 -4.13 -12.58
N TYR A 22 -0.11 -4.38 -12.26
CA TYR A 22 0.82 -5.03 -13.20
C TYR A 22 0.41 -6.46 -13.49
N LYS A 23 -0.06 -7.20 -12.49
CA LYS A 23 -0.55 -8.57 -12.67
C LYS A 23 -1.77 -8.59 -13.58
N ASP A 24 -2.76 -7.75 -13.31
CA ASP A 24 -4.03 -7.76 -14.01
C ASP A 24 -3.87 -7.20 -15.44
N LEU A 25 -3.05 -6.17 -15.63
CA LEU A 25 -2.71 -5.68 -16.97
C LEU A 25 -1.86 -6.68 -17.76
N ALA A 26 -0.99 -7.46 -17.11
CA ALA A 26 -0.24 -8.53 -17.77
C ALA A 26 -1.17 -9.66 -18.23
N ALA A 27 -2.16 -10.01 -17.42
CA ALA A 27 -3.20 -10.97 -17.79
C ALA A 27 -4.00 -10.49 -19.01
N VAL A 28 -4.35 -9.20 -19.07
CA VAL A 28 -5.03 -8.59 -20.23
C VAL A 28 -4.14 -8.56 -21.47
N LYS A 29 -2.86 -8.23 -21.31
CA LYS A 29 -1.89 -8.19 -22.41
C LYS A 29 -1.54 -9.58 -22.92
N GLY A 30 -1.63 -10.61 -22.07
CA GLY A 30 -1.13 -11.97 -22.33
C GLY A 30 0.37 -12.14 -22.05
N GLU A 31 1.07 -11.06 -21.71
CA GLU A 31 2.50 -11.02 -21.45
C GLU A 31 2.82 -10.03 -20.31
N PRO A 32 3.95 -10.20 -19.61
CA PRO A 32 4.38 -9.24 -18.60
C PRO A 32 4.56 -7.83 -19.18
N LEU A 33 4.22 -6.82 -18.38
CA LEU A 33 4.47 -5.42 -18.74
C LEU A 33 5.98 -5.18 -18.80
N THR A 34 6.42 -4.59 -19.90
CA THR A 34 7.80 -4.12 -20.08
C THR A 34 8.10 -2.99 -19.08
N PRO A 35 9.38 -2.78 -18.73
CA PRO A 35 9.77 -1.69 -17.84
C PRO A 35 9.25 -0.31 -18.31
N VAL A 36 9.23 -0.10 -19.62
CA VAL A 36 8.73 1.15 -20.24
C VAL A 36 7.23 1.32 -20.05
N GLU A 37 6.44 0.25 -20.17
CA GLU A 37 5.00 0.28 -19.92
C GLU A 37 4.71 0.55 -18.44
N LYS A 38 5.43 -0.12 -17.53
CA LYS A 38 5.30 0.12 -16.09
C LYS A 38 5.61 1.56 -15.73
N LEU A 39 6.66 2.12 -16.31
CA LEU A 39 7.06 3.52 -16.11
C LEU A 39 5.98 4.50 -16.59
N ARG A 40 5.45 4.26 -17.79
CA ARG A 40 4.38 5.09 -18.36
C ARG A 40 3.09 5.02 -17.54
N LEU A 41 2.74 3.82 -17.06
CA LEU A 41 1.61 3.65 -16.16
C LEU A 41 1.81 4.44 -14.88
N ARG A 42 2.98 4.34 -14.24
CA ARG A 42 3.32 5.10 -13.03
C ARG A 42 3.18 6.61 -13.25
N GLY A 43 3.67 7.14 -14.37
CA GLY A 43 3.51 8.55 -14.72
C GLY A 43 2.04 9.00 -14.79
N LEU A 44 1.19 8.21 -15.44
CA LEU A 44 -0.26 8.49 -15.49
C LEU A 44 -0.92 8.42 -14.11
N LEU A 45 -0.54 7.44 -13.29
CA LEU A 45 -1.09 7.25 -11.95
C LEU A 45 -0.68 8.37 -10.99
N CYS A 46 0.51 8.96 -11.17
CA CYS A 46 0.95 10.16 -10.47
C CYS A 46 0.25 11.45 -10.94
N GLY A 47 -0.59 11.40 -11.98
CA GLY A 47 -1.31 12.57 -12.48
C GLY A 47 -0.53 13.42 -13.48
N TYR A 48 0.51 12.86 -14.12
CA TYR A 48 1.20 13.55 -15.21
C TYR A 48 0.47 13.34 -16.54
N SER A 49 0.33 14.41 -17.31
CA SER A 49 -0.15 14.35 -18.68
C SER A 49 0.90 13.73 -19.63
N PRO A 50 0.49 13.21 -20.80
CA PRO A 50 1.43 12.70 -21.80
C PRO A 50 2.52 13.70 -22.19
N ALA A 51 2.20 15.00 -22.24
CA ALA A 51 3.15 16.05 -22.53
C ALA A 51 4.19 16.22 -21.41
N GLU A 52 3.75 16.27 -20.15
CA GLU A 52 4.65 16.37 -18.98
C GLU A 52 5.53 15.13 -18.84
N MET A 53 4.98 13.94 -19.10
CA MET A 53 5.74 12.71 -19.10
C MET A 53 6.79 12.69 -20.22
N ALA A 54 6.43 13.14 -21.42
CA ALA A 54 7.35 13.20 -22.54
C ALA A 54 8.50 14.18 -22.28
N ASP A 55 8.20 15.35 -21.69
CA ASP A 55 9.20 16.32 -21.26
C ASP A 55 10.17 15.72 -20.23
N LYS A 56 9.64 15.13 -19.15
CA LYS A 56 10.45 14.47 -18.09
C LYS A 56 11.28 13.29 -18.60
N LEU A 57 10.78 12.57 -19.60
CA LEU A 57 11.47 11.43 -20.20
C LEU A 57 12.36 11.83 -21.39
N HIS A 58 12.44 13.12 -21.73
CA HIS A 58 13.12 13.65 -22.91
C HIS A 58 12.72 12.91 -24.20
N LYS A 59 11.42 12.65 -24.37
CA LYS A 59 10.80 11.98 -25.52
C LYS A 59 9.89 12.93 -26.28
N ASN A 60 9.58 12.57 -27.52
CA ASN A 60 8.60 13.30 -28.32
C ASN A 60 7.18 13.08 -27.77
N ILE A 61 6.46 14.19 -27.52
CA ILE A 61 5.09 14.22 -27.01
C ILE A 61 4.16 13.36 -27.89
N LYS A 62 4.21 13.54 -29.22
CA LYS A 62 3.35 12.78 -30.16
C LYS A 62 3.64 11.28 -30.09
N GLY A 63 4.91 10.91 -29.95
CA GLY A 63 5.31 9.52 -29.76
C GLY A 63 4.75 8.94 -28.46
N MET A 64 4.79 9.72 -27.38
CA MET A 64 4.24 9.32 -26.08
C MET A 64 2.72 9.09 -26.12
N GLU A 65 1.97 9.99 -26.75
CA GLU A 65 0.51 9.88 -26.87
C GLU A 65 0.08 8.66 -27.69
N VAL A 66 0.76 8.42 -28.82
CA VAL A 66 0.50 7.25 -29.67
C VAL A 66 0.82 5.96 -28.92
N ASP A 67 1.95 5.93 -28.21
CA ASP A 67 2.37 4.79 -27.43
C ASP A 67 1.39 4.47 -26.30
N LEU A 68 0.99 5.48 -25.52
CA LEU A 68 0.01 5.33 -24.44
C LEU A 68 -1.33 4.82 -24.97
N SER A 69 -1.77 5.34 -26.11
CA SER A 69 -3.01 4.92 -26.77
C SER A 69 -2.98 3.46 -27.21
N LYS A 70 -1.84 2.99 -27.74
CA LYS A 70 -1.67 1.61 -28.22
C LYS A 70 -1.41 0.59 -27.09
N THR A 71 -0.86 1.05 -25.96
CA THR A 71 -0.46 0.17 -24.85
C THR A 71 -1.40 0.37 -23.66
N ILE A 72 -1.08 1.31 -22.78
CA ILE A 72 -1.72 1.49 -21.47
C ILE A 72 -3.23 1.73 -21.59
N TYR A 73 -3.67 2.64 -22.45
CA TYR A 73 -5.10 2.95 -22.58
C TYR A 73 -5.90 1.76 -23.08
N ARG A 74 -5.34 0.99 -24.03
CA ARG A 74 -5.96 -0.24 -24.52
C ARG A 74 -6.09 -1.28 -23.42
N TYR A 75 -5.03 -1.52 -22.67
CA TYR A 75 -5.04 -2.53 -21.61
C TYR A 75 -5.99 -2.16 -20.47
N VAL A 76 -5.99 -0.90 -20.03
CA VAL A 76 -6.91 -0.43 -18.98
C VAL A 76 -8.36 -0.54 -19.44
N LYS A 77 -8.68 -0.17 -20.69
CA LYS A 77 -10.06 -0.30 -21.20
C LYS A 77 -10.59 -1.73 -21.14
N VAL A 78 -9.76 -2.69 -21.54
CA VAL A 78 -10.13 -4.11 -21.47
C VAL A 78 -10.27 -4.53 -20.01
N LEU A 79 -9.34 -4.10 -19.15
CA LEU A 79 -9.35 -4.43 -17.72
C LEU A 79 -10.61 -3.94 -17.00
N VAL A 80 -11.06 -2.71 -17.28
CA VAL A 80 -12.25 -2.11 -16.64
C VAL A 80 -13.54 -2.36 -17.43
N ASN A 81 -13.49 -3.19 -18.48
CA ASN A 81 -14.59 -3.47 -19.40
C ASN A 81 -15.26 -2.21 -19.97
N LYS A 82 -14.46 -1.19 -20.29
CA LYS A 82 -14.86 0.11 -20.88
C LYS A 82 -14.44 0.21 -22.35
N SER A 83 -14.47 -0.92 -23.06
CA SER A 83 -14.00 -1.05 -24.44
C SER A 83 -14.74 -0.15 -25.43
N SER A 84 -16.00 0.20 -25.15
CA SER A 84 -16.82 1.12 -25.95
C SER A 84 -16.57 2.62 -25.67
N ASP A 85 -16.03 2.97 -24.49
CA ASP A 85 -15.84 4.37 -24.11
C ASP A 85 -14.58 4.96 -24.76
N LYS A 86 -14.71 6.15 -25.37
CA LYS A 86 -13.53 6.91 -25.81
C LYS A 86 -12.79 7.43 -24.58
N VAL A 87 -11.47 7.20 -24.52
CA VAL A 87 -10.59 7.91 -23.58
C VAL A 87 -10.46 9.32 -24.14
N ILE A 88 -11.37 10.20 -23.72
CA ILE A 88 -11.36 11.63 -24.10
C ILE A 88 -10.26 12.36 -23.34
N ASN A 89 -9.95 11.90 -22.12
CA ASN A 89 -8.94 12.50 -21.26
C ASN A 89 -8.14 11.40 -20.56
N TRP A 90 -6.82 11.55 -20.51
CA TRP A 90 -5.92 10.62 -19.80
C TRP A 90 -6.30 10.50 -18.31
N ARG A 91 -6.92 11.53 -17.71
CA ARG A 91 -7.45 11.49 -16.34
C ARG A 91 -8.52 10.43 -16.13
N ASN A 92 -9.26 10.06 -17.18
CA ASN A 92 -10.28 9.02 -17.09
C ASN A 92 -9.66 7.67 -16.70
N ILE A 93 -8.40 7.42 -17.06
CA ILE A 93 -7.67 6.20 -16.68
C ILE A 93 -7.56 6.10 -15.16
N GLN A 94 -7.18 7.19 -14.48
CA GLN A 94 -7.10 7.21 -13.02
C GLN A 94 -8.48 6.96 -12.42
N VAL A 95 -9.52 7.66 -12.90
CA VAL A 95 -10.89 7.49 -12.40
C VAL A 95 -11.38 6.05 -12.55
N TRP A 96 -11.16 5.40 -13.69
CA TRP A 96 -11.60 4.04 -13.92
C TRP A 96 -10.87 3.02 -13.04
N LEU A 97 -9.57 3.20 -12.85
CA LEU A 97 -8.78 2.33 -11.97
C LEU A 97 -9.16 2.54 -10.50
N GLU A 98 -9.48 3.76 -10.09
CA GLU A 98 -10.00 4.07 -8.76
C GLU A 98 -11.36 3.40 -8.54
N GLN A 99 -12.30 3.53 -9.48
CA GLN A 99 -13.62 2.87 -9.42
C GLN A 99 -13.52 1.34 -9.40
N SER A 100 -12.46 0.79 -9.99
CA SER A 100 -12.18 -0.66 -9.98
C SER A 100 -11.46 -1.13 -8.71
N GLY A 101 -11.21 -0.22 -7.75
CA GLY A 101 -10.60 -0.54 -6.45
C GLY A 101 -9.09 -0.78 -6.49
N TYR A 102 -8.38 -0.25 -7.49
CA TYR A 102 -6.91 -0.32 -7.54
C TYR A 102 -6.22 0.76 -6.73
N LYS A 103 -6.94 1.83 -6.39
CA LYS A 103 -6.43 2.89 -5.52
C LYS A 103 -6.38 2.34 -4.10
N ILE A 104 -5.23 2.51 -3.45
CA ILE A 104 -5.07 2.11 -2.05
C ILE A 104 -6.00 3.03 -1.25
N PRO A 105 -6.95 2.49 -0.47
CA PRO A 105 -7.81 3.31 0.36
C PRO A 105 -6.91 4.11 1.31
N SER A 106 -7.08 5.44 1.29
CA SER A 106 -6.34 6.34 2.19
C SER A 106 -6.70 6.13 3.67
N SER A 107 -7.67 5.28 3.98
CA SER A 107 -7.87 4.78 5.32
C SER A 107 -6.75 3.82 5.67
N LEU A 108 -5.80 4.29 6.49
CA LEU A 108 -4.91 3.38 7.20
C LEU A 108 -5.74 2.24 7.83
N PRO A 109 -5.23 1.00 7.84
CA PRO A 109 -5.89 -0.06 8.59
C PRO A 109 -6.02 0.40 10.04
N SER A 110 -7.26 0.62 10.48
CA SER A 110 -7.58 1.27 11.76
C SER A 110 -7.07 0.48 12.97
N GLN A 111 -6.70 -0.79 12.79
CA GLN A 111 -6.21 -1.66 13.85
C GLN A 111 -5.26 -2.70 13.25
N LEU A 112 -3.98 -2.63 13.63
CA LEU A 112 -3.04 -3.74 13.48
C LEU A 112 -3.05 -4.49 14.82
N GLN A 113 -3.54 -5.73 14.83
CA GLN A 113 -3.38 -6.61 15.98
C GLN A 113 -2.00 -7.27 15.87
N VAL A 114 -1.15 -7.07 16.89
CA VAL A 114 0.19 -7.67 16.94
C VAL A 114 0.25 -8.54 18.18
N ASN A 115 0.47 -9.83 17.98
CA ASN A 115 0.73 -10.75 19.08
C ASN A 115 2.18 -10.53 19.56
N ALA A 116 2.34 -9.92 20.73
CA ALA A 116 3.64 -9.67 21.34
C ALA A 116 3.87 -10.63 22.51
N ARG A 117 5.09 -11.15 22.62
CA ARG A 117 5.56 -11.82 23.83
C ARG A 117 6.30 -10.78 24.68
N VAL A 118 5.89 -10.64 25.94
CA VAL A 118 6.53 -9.73 26.89
C VAL A 118 7.03 -10.55 28.07
N ASN A 119 8.30 -10.37 28.43
CA ASN A 119 8.86 -10.84 29.70
C ASN A 119 8.79 -9.67 30.67
N TYR A 120 8.11 -9.85 31.81
CA TYR A 120 8.06 -8.83 32.85
C TYR A 120 8.48 -9.40 34.20
N HIS A 121 9.05 -8.52 35.02
CA HIS A 121 9.51 -8.81 36.37
C HIS A 121 8.43 -8.40 37.36
N VAL A 122 8.03 -9.32 38.23
CA VAL A 122 7.13 -9.05 39.36
C VAL A 122 7.96 -9.17 40.64
N GLU A 123 7.64 -8.34 41.65
CA GLU A 123 8.33 -8.32 42.95
C GLU A 123 8.63 -9.75 43.46
N ASN A 124 9.84 -9.93 43.99
CA ASN A 124 10.49 -11.20 44.37
C ASN A 124 11.16 -12.04 43.25
N ASN A 125 11.60 -11.44 42.14
CA ASN A 125 12.47 -12.09 41.14
C ASN A 125 11.87 -13.30 40.41
N VAL A 126 10.54 -13.42 40.36
CA VAL A 126 9.89 -14.47 39.58
C VAL A 126 9.74 -13.99 38.14
N TRP A 127 10.41 -14.67 37.21
CA TRP A 127 10.22 -14.48 35.77
C TRP A 127 8.97 -15.24 35.32
N VAL A 128 7.95 -14.51 34.87
CA VAL A 128 6.71 -15.11 34.36
C VAL A 128 6.66 -14.94 32.83
N ASN A 129 6.59 -16.06 32.12
CA ASN A 129 6.31 -16.07 30.68
C ASN A 129 4.79 -16.12 30.48
N SER A 130 4.16 -15.00 30.18
CA SER A 130 2.74 -14.95 29.83
C SER A 130 2.55 -14.55 28.37
N HIS A 131 1.57 -15.16 27.72
CA HIS A 131 1.03 -14.59 26.49
C HIS A 131 0.21 -13.36 26.90
N VAL A 132 0.52 -12.20 26.34
CA VAL A 132 -0.14 -10.95 26.67
C VAL A 132 -0.78 -10.40 25.41
N ASP A 133 -2.08 -10.13 25.46
CA ASP A 133 -2.76 -9.43 24.39
C ASP A 133 -2.41 -7.93 24.48
N ALA A 134 -1.63 -7.47 23.52
CA ALA A 134 -1.32 -6.06 23.34
C ALA A 134 -2.19 -5.51 22.20
N GLN A 135 -2.96 -4.47 22.49
CA GLN A 135 -3.67 -3.74 21.45
C GLN A 135 -2.86 -2.51 21.06
N ILE A 136 -2.43 -2.47 19.81
CA ILE A 136 -1.77 -1.31 19.21
C ILE A 136 -2.80 -0.59 18.35
N LYS A 137 -3.09 0.66 18.69
CA LYS A 137 -3.97 1.51 17.90
C LYS A 137 -3.16 2.67 17.33
N VAL A 138 -3.28 2.90 16.03
CA VAL A 138 -2.76 4.15 15.44
C VAL A 138 -3.64 5.29 15.96
N THR A 139 -3.06 6.17 16.76
CA THR A 139 -3.78 7.31 17.36
C THR A 139 -3.81 8.50 16.41
N LYS A 140 -2.75 8.68 15.63
CA LYS A 140 -2.65 9.74 14.63
C LYS A 140 -1.73 9.29 13.50
N ALA A 141 -2.06 9.67 12.29
CA ALA A 141 -1.19 9.50 11.13
C ALA A 141 -1.15 10.80 10.34
N SER A 142 0.03 11.23 9.94
CA SER A 142 0.22 12.40 9.09
C SER A 142 1.30 12.17 8.05
N TYR A 143 1.08 12.68 6.85
CA TYR A 143 2.06 12.71 5.79
C TYR A 143 2.52 14.15 5.54
N ASN A 144 3.83 14.39 5.55
CA ASN A 144 4.39 15.71 5.24
C ASN A 144 5.74 15.57 4.53
N ARG A 145 5.82 16.13 3.30
CA ARG A 145 7.05 16.23 2.49
C ARG A 145 7.83 14.92 2.37
N GLY A 146 7.15 13.84 1.99
CA GLY A 146 7.79 12.52 1.81
C GLY A 146 7.94 11.69 3.09
N ASN A 147 7.66 12.26 4.26
CA ASN A 147 7.74 11.55 5.53
C ASN A 147 6.35 11.13 6.01
N ILE A 148 6.24 9.87 6.46
CA ILE A 148 5.06 9.35 7.15
C ILE A 148 5.36 9.37 8.65
N THR A 149 4.53 10.07 9.42
CA THR A 149 4.56 10.05 10.88
C THR A 149 3.35 9.28 11.38
N LEU A 150 3.60 8.25 12.19
CA LEU A 150 2.58 7.44 12.84
C LEU A 150 2.75 7.58 14.35
N GLU A 151 1.70 8.03 15.03
CA GLU A 151 1.59 7.92 16.48
C GLU A 151 0.78 6.67 16.83
N PHE A 152 1.27 5.93 17.80
CA PHE A 152 0.66 4.71 18.28
C PHE A 152 0.31 4.84 19.76
N GLY A 153 -0.91 4.46 20.13
CA GLY A 153 -1.30 4.18 21.49
C GLY A 153 -1.22 2.68 21.74
N VAL A 154 -0.54 2.28 22.80
CA VAL A 154 -0.41 0.87 23.20
C VAL A 154 -1.18 0.65 24.50
N ARG A 155 -2.07 -0.35 24.49
CA ARG A 155 -2.70 -0.87 25.72
C ARG A 155 -2.23 -2.30 25.93
N VAL A 156 -1.69 -2.55 27.12
CA VAL A 156 -1.23 -3.88 27.56
C VAL A 156 -2.10 -4.31 28.74
N VAL A 157 -2.69 -5.49 28.66
CA VAL A 157 -3.49 -6.07 29.75
C VAL A 157 -2.79 -7.33 30.24
N VAL A 158 -2.25 -7.29 31.46
CA VAL A 158 -1.55 -8.41 32.05
C VAL A 158 -2.46 -9.09 33.08
N PRO A 159 -2.76 -10.40 32.93
CA PRO A 159 -3.48 -11.13 33.97
C PRO A 159 -2.55 -11.37 35.16
N LEU A 160 -2.98 -10.93 36.35
CA LEU A 160 -2.24 -11.21 37.57
C LEU A 160 -2.36 -12.70 37.94
N PRO A 161 -1.28 -13.33 38.44
CA PRO A 161 -1.36 -14.69 38.95
C PRO A 161 -2.30 -14.73 40.15
N LYS A 162 -3.17 -15.75 40.21
CA LYS A 162 -4.00 -16.00 41.38
C LYS A 162 -3.09 -16.45 42.52
N LEU A 163 -2.90 -15.59 43.53
CA LEU A 163 -2.31 -15.99 44.79
C LEU A 163 -3.31 -16.90 45.50
N SER A 164 -3.10 -18.22 45.42
CA SER A 164 -3.76 -19.16 46.32
C SER A 164 -3.18 -18.94 47.72
N LEU A 165 -3.90 -18.18 48.56
CA LEU A 165 -3.75 -18.27 50.01
C LEU A 165 -4.13 -19.71 50.37
N THR A 166 -3.13 -20.52 50.69
CA THR A 166 -3.36 -21.77 51.40
C THR A 166 -3.79 -21.37 52.79
N ASP A 167 -5.11 -21.30 53.03
CA ASP A 167 -5.64 -21.36 54.38
C ASP A 167 -5.17 -22.68 54.97
N GLY A 168 -4.19 -22.58 55.86
CA GLY A 168 -3.84 -23.68 56.74
C GLY A 168 -4.94 -23.79 57.77
N GLU A 169 -5.73 -24.86 57.69
CA GLU A 169 -6.32 -25.41 58.89
C GLU A 169 -6.27 -26.94 58.77
N GLU A 170 -5.32 -27.48 59.54
CA GLU A 170 -5.10 -28.89 59.77
C GLU A 170 -6.34 -29.52 60.41
N ASP A 171 -6.68 -30.72 59.93
CA ASP A 171 -7.45 -31.72 60.67
C ASP A 171 -6.89 -31.91 62.09
N LYS A 172 -7.66 -31.55 63.13
CA LYS A 172 -7.97 -32.47 64.24
C LYS A 172 -9.09 -32.01 65.18
#